data_AF-A0A060CCV4-F1
#
_entry.id   AF-A0A060CCV4-F1
#
_cell.length_a   1.000
_cell.length_b   1.000
_cell.length_c   1.000
_cell.angle_alpha   90.00
_cell.angle_beta   90.00
_cell.angle_gamma   90.00
#
_symmetry.space_group_name_H-M   'P 1'
#
loop_
_entity.id
_entity.type
_entity.pdbx_description
1 polymer ?
#
loop_
_entity_poly.entity_id
_entity_poly.type
_entity_poly.pdbx_seq_one_letter_code
_entity_poly.pdbx_strand_id
1 'polypeptide(L)'
;MASAPVRTTFHSPELPPEWVYLRNPYPENYSFLSGGGLRLKATTVKPDDLDSPTFIARRQGHIQFKTGTSVALQHATPGDEAGITVFMNNRSHYDLVVKQTSGKTQAAVLRYRLGEMLHVE
;
A
#
# COMPACT_ATOMS: atom_id res chain seq x y z
N MET A 1 -14.37 4.31 27.02
CA MET A 1 -13.07 4.01 26.39
C MET A 1 -12.73 5.16 25.45
N ALA A 2 -11.49 5.61 25.39
CA ALA A 2 -11.08 6.63 24.41
C ALA A 2 -11.23 6.08 22.98
N SER A 3 -11.65 6.91 22.03
CA SER A 3 -11.68 6.51 20.63
C SER A 3 -10.24 6.34 20.11
N ALA A 4 -10.03 5.34 19.26
CA ALA A 4 -8.75 5.18 18.59
C ALA A 4 -8.44 6.43 17.74
N PRO A 5 -7.16 6.84 17.63
CA PRO A 5 -6.78 8.01 16.85
C PRO A 5 -7.14 7.80 15.37
N VAL A 6 -7.61 8.87 14.72
CA VAL A 6 -7.97 8.86 13.28
C VAL A 6 -6.75 8.67 12.39
N ARG A 7 -5.57 9.14 12.83
CA ARG A 7 -4.32 9.08 12.07
C ARG A 7 -3.30 8.19 12.78
N THR A 8 -2.76 7.20 12.06
CA THR A 8 -1.57 6.45 12.45
C THR A 8 -0.33 7.18 11.91
N THR A 9 0.61 7.54 12.77
CA THR A 9 1.83 8.28 12.41
C THR A 9 3.09 7.41 12.33
N PHE A 10 3.02 6.16 12.79
CA PHE A 10 4.14 5.20 12.78
C PHE A 10 5.40 5.69 13.53
N HIS A 11 5.22 6.33 14.70
CA HIS A 11 6.36 6.68 15.59
C HIS A 11 6.87 5.51 16.43
N SER A 12 6.02 4.50 16.68
CA SER A 12 6.43 3.27 17.35
C SER A 12 7.14 2.36 16.34
N PRO A 13 8.19 1.60 16.75
CA PRO A 13 8.85 0.62 15.88
C PRO A 13 8.02 -0.66 15.63
N GLU A 14 6.74 -0.66 16.02
CA GLU A 14 5.81 -1.77 15.86
C GLU A 14 4.54 -1.30 15.16
N LEU A 15 4.01 -2.17 14.29
CA LEU A 15 2.69 -1.93 13.69
C LEU A 15 1.60 -2.16 14.74
N PRO A 16 0.61 -1.25 14.85
CA PRO A 16 -0.57 -1.50 15.66
C PRO A 16 -1.29 -2.80 15.25
N PRO A 17 -1.94 -3.51 16.19
CA PRO A 17 -2.46 -4.87 15.98
C PRO A 17 -3.57 -4.95 14.92
N GLU A 18 -4.20 -3.84 14.55
CA GLU A 18 -5.22 -3.81 13.51
C GLU A 18 -4.66 -3.86 12.07
N TRP A 19 -3.35 -3.73 11.90
CA TRP A 19 -2.68 -3.87 10.61
C TRP A 19 -2.42 -5.34 10.30
N VAL A 20 -2.66 -5.73 9.06
CA VAL A 20 -2.45 -7.10 8.56
C VAL A 20 -1.63 -7.11 7.29
N TYR A 21 -0.96 -8.23 7.08
CA TYR A 21 -0.23 -8.56 5.85
C TYR A 21 -1.05 -9.51 4.98
N LEU A 22 -0.66 -9.66 3.72
CA LEU A 22 -1.08 -10.79 2.91
C LEU A 22 -0.11 -11.94 3.12
N ARG A 23 -0.62 -13.09 3.55
CA ARG A 23 0.17 -14.32 3.80
C ARG A 23 1.29 -14.06 4.84
N ASN A 24 2.42 -14.74 4.70
CA ASN A 24 3.58 -14.59 5.58
C ASN A 24 4.47 -13.46 5.06
N PRO A 25 4.59 -12.32 5.77
CA PRO A 25 5.38 -11.20 5.30
C PRO A 25 6.89 -11.49 5.31
N TYR A 26 7.62 -10.76 4.47
CA TYR A 26 9.07 -10.60 4.52
C TYR A 26 9.42 -9.41 5.42
N PRO A 27 9.78 -9.59 6.71
CA PRO A 27 9.94 -8.49 7.66
C PRO A 27 10.96 -7.44 7.24
N GLU A 28 12.00 -7.84 6.49
CA GLU A 28 13.04 -6.98 5.95
C GLU A 28 12.53 -5.90 4.99
N ASN A 29 11.30 -6.04 4.47
CA ASN A 29 10.68 -5.06 3.58
C ASN A 29 9.94 -3.93 4.33
N TYR A 30 9.88 -3.99 5.66
CA TYR A 30 9.14 -3.04 6.50
C TYR A 30 10.08 -2.43 7.53
N SER A 31 10.18 -1.10 7.54
CA SER A 31 11.00 -0.38 8.53
C SER A 31 10.37 0.94 8.91
N PHE A 32 10.62 1.39 10.14
CA PHE A 32 10.09 2.64 10.68
C PHE A 32 11.14 3.74 10.58
N LEU A 33 10.71 4.94 10.19
CA LEU A 33 11.62 6.08 10.03
C LEU A 33 11.82 6.83 11.35
N SER A 34 13.04 7.28 11.59
CA SER A 34 13.36 8.21 12.69
C SER A 34 12.62 9.53 12.45
N GLY A 35 11.56 9.79 13.20
CA GLY A 35 10.67 10.95 13.00
C GLY A 35 9.24 10.59 12.58
N GLY A 36 8.93 9.30 12.45
CA GLY A 36 7.60 8.82 12.06
C GLY A 36 7.50 8.51 10.57
N GLY A 37 6.55 7.65 10.24
CA GLY A 37 6.36 7.10 8.91
C GLY A 37 6.87 5.66 8.79
N LEU A 38 6.33 4.99 7.78
CA LEU A 38 6.66 3.61 7.44
C LEU A 38 7.33 3.57 6.08
N ARG A 39 8.46 2.89 5.99
CA ARG A 39 9.16 2.58 4.74
C ARG A 39 8.79 1.16 4.30
N LEU A 40 8.29 1.08 3.07
CA LEU A 40 7.98 -0.14 2.36
C LEU A 40 9.00 -0.34 1.24
N LYS A 41 9.72 -1.46 1.24
CA LYS A 41 10.66 -1.82 0.17
C LYS A 41 9.92 -2.52 -0.97
N ALA A 42 9.98 -1.95 -2.17
CA ALA A 42 9.38 -2.56 -3.36
C ALA A 42 10.05 -3.90 -3.70
N THR A 43 9.25 -4.81 -4.23
CA THR A 43 9.69 -6.10 -4.79
C THR A 43 8.97 -6.34 -6.11
N THR A 44 9.34 -7.40 -6.82
CA THR A 44 8.64 -7.80 -8.05
C THR A 44 7.29 -8.49 -7.77
N VAL A 45 7.02 -8.87 -6.52
CA VAL A 45 5.79 -9.56 -6.11
C VAL A 45 4.62 -8.57 -6.05
N LYS A 46 3.57 -8.86 -6.80
CA LYS A 46 2.38 -8.02 -6.96
C LYS A 46 1.23 -8.50 -6.05
N PRO A 47 0.24 -7.63 -5.78
CA PRO A 47 -1.02 -8.05 -5.14
C PRO A 47 -1.74 -9.20 -5.86
N ASP A 48 -1.56 -9.31 -7.19
CA ASP A 48 -2.13 -10.37 -8.03
C ASP A 48 -1.51 -11.76 -7.77
N ASP A 49 -0.30 -11.80 -7.22
CA ASP A 49 0.47 -13.03 -7.07
C ASP A 49 0.00 -13.84 -5.86
N LEU A 50 0.17 -15.16 -5.95
CA LEU A 50 -0.10 -16.08 -4.85
C LEU A 50 1.07 -16.15 -3.84
N ASP A 51 1.65 -14.99 -3.51
CA ASP A 51 2.81 -14.83 -2.63
C ASP A 51 2.64 -13.60 -1.70
N SER A 52 3.63 -13.20 -0.91
CA SER A 52 3.55 -12.06 -0.01
C SER A 52 4.14 -10.78 -0.63
N PRO A 53 3.34 -9.90 -1.23
CA PRO A 53 3.81 -8.57 -1.65
C PRO A 53 4.23 -7.72 -0.45
N THR A 54 4.96 -6.63 -0.71
CA THR A 54 5.17 -5.59 0.31
C THR A 54 3.88 -4.80 0.50
N PHE A 55 3.07 -5.21 1.47
CA PHE A 55 1.70 -4.80 1.65
C PHE A 55 1.32 -4.81 3.13
N ILE A 56 0.66 -3.74 3.58
CA ILE A 56 -0.08 -3.74 4.84
C ILE A 56 -1.46 -3.13 4.62
N ALA A 57 -2.45 -3.63 5.34
CA ALA A 57 -3.82 -3.12 5.26
C ALA A 57 -4.52 -3.14 6.61
N ARG A 58 -5.66 -2.47 6.65
CA ARG A 58 -6.63 -2.54 7.74
C ARG A 58 -7.99 -2.92 7.16
N ARG A 59 -8.83 -3.58 7.97
CA ARG A 59 -10.20 -3.93 7.57
C ARG A 59 -11.04 -2.65 7.47
N GLN A 60 -11.83 -2.53 6.39
CA GLN A 60 -12.84 -1.49 6.28
C GLN A 60 -13.98 -1.79 7.29
N GLY A 61 -14.10 -0.95 8.32
CA GLY A 61 -15.10 -1.12 9.38
C GLY A 61 -16.43 -0.40 9.17
N HIS A 62 -16.52 0.50 8.17
CA HIS A 62 -17.69 1.34 7.93
C HIS A 62 -17.99 1.45 6.44
N ILE A 63 -19.27 1.54 6.07
CA ILE A 63 -19.70 1.76 4.69
C ILE A 63 -19.31 3.18 4.24
N GLN A 64 -19.63 4.18 5.07
CA GLN A 64 -19.24 5.56 4.84
C GLN A 64 -17.93 5.84 5.58
N PHE A 65 -16.85 6.03 4.83
CA PHE A 65 -15.54 6.34 5.39
C PHE A 65 -14.70 7.16 4.41
N LYS A 66 -13.65 7.80 4.94
CA LYS A 66 -12.59 8.42 4.15
C LYS A 66 -11.26 7.89 4.66
N THR A 67 -10.36 7.59 3.73
CA THR A 67 -8.98 7.21 4.02
C THR A 67 -8.03 7.99 3.12
N GLY A 68 -6.79 8.12 3.54
CA GLY A 68 -5.74 8.77 2.77
C GLY A 68 -4.39 8.60 3.45
N THR A 69 -3.34 8.66 2.65
CA THR A 69 -1.96 8.55 3.11
C THR A 69 -1.07 9.49 2.28
N SER A 70 0.03 9.93 2.85
CA SER A 70 1.09 10.63 2.13
C SER A 70 2.11 9.60 1.67
N VAL A 71 2.42 9.59 0.37
CA VAL A 71 3.36 8.64 -0.23
C VAL A 71 4.50 9.41 -0.89
N ALA A 72 5.73 8.97 -0.64
CA ALA A 72 6.92 9.43 -1.35
C ALA A 72 7.60 8.23 -1.98
N LEU A 73 7.48 8.10 -3.31
CA LEU A 73 8.18 7.09 -4.08
C LEU A 73 9.61 7.55 -4.33
N GLN A 74 10.59 6.87 -3.72
CA GLN A 74 12.00 7.26 -3.71
C GLN A 74 12.88 6.17 -4.31
N HIS A 75 13.99 6.57 -4.94
CA HIS A 75 14.94 5.65 -5.60
C HIS A 75 14.28 4.70 -6.61
N ALA A 76 13.20 5.16 -7.24
CA ALA A 76 12.38 4.36 -8.14
C ALA A 76 12.95 4.34 -9.56
N THR A 77 12.78 3.19 -10.20
CA THR A 77 13.04 2.96 -11.62
C THR A 77 11.72 2.96 -12.40
N PRO A 78 11.75 3.18 -13.74
CA PRO A 78 10.52 3.20 -14.53
C PRO A 78 9.69 1.93 -14.34
N GLY A 79 8.42 2.10 -13.96
CA GLY A 79 7.51 0.99 -13.65
C GLY A 79 7.27 0.75 -12.16
N ASP A 80 8.16 1.20 -11.28
CA ASP A 80 7.96 1.13 -9.84
C ASP A 80 6.77 2.00 -9.41
N GLU A 81 6.00 1.50 -8.44
CA GLU A 81 4.80 2.17 -7.95
C GLU A 81 4.59 1.92 -6.46
N ALA A 82 3.95 2.88 -5.80
CA ALA A 82 3.54 2.78 -4.40
C ALA A 82 2.26 3.58 -4.17
N GLY A 83 1.38 3.12 -3.28
CA GLY A 83 0.12 3.80 -3.05
C GLY A 83 -0.79 3.10 -2.06
N ILE A 84 -2.09 3.31 -2.25
CA ILE A 84 -3.16 2.70 -1.47
C ILE A 84 -3.99 1.80 -2.38
N THR A 85 -4.49 0.69 -1.83
CA THR A 85 -5.39 -0.22 -2.54
C THR A 85 -6.60 -0.58 -1.69
N VAL A 86 -7.76 -0.66 -2.34
CA VAL A 86 -8.96 -1.29 -1.80
C VAL A 86 -8.94 -2.74 -2.26
N PHE A 87 -8.52 -3.63 -1.37
CA PHE A 87 -8.19 -5.02 -1.71
C PHE A 87 -9.23 -6.00 -1.17
N MET A 88 -9.79 -6.84 -2.05
CA MET A 88 -10.62 -7.98 -1.67
C MET A 88 -9.85 -9.30 -1.84
N ASN A 89 -9.25 -9.51 -3.01
CA ASN A 89 -8.40 -10.65 -3.32
C ASN A 89 -7.46 -10.32 -4.48
N ASN A 90 -6.62 -11.28 -4.88
CA ASN A 90 -5.60 -11.12 -5.92
C ASN A 90 -6.15 -10.92 -7.36
N ARG A 91 -7.47 -10.96 -7.55
CA ARG A 91 -8.14 -10.62 -8.81
C ARG A 91 -9.20 -9.55 -8.61
N SER A 92 -9.26 -8.89 -7.46
CA SER A 92 -10.32 -7.94 -7.13
C SER A 92 -9.76 -6.87 -6.20
N HIS A 93 -9.24 -5.81 -6.79
CA HIS A 93 -8.71 -4.66 -6.06
C HIS A 93 -8.69 -3.38 -6.91
N TYR A 94 -8.74 -2.24 -6.23
CA TYR A 94 -8.62 -0.92 -6.84
C TYR A 94 -7.39 -0.22 -6.28
N ASP A 95 -6.48 0.21 -7.14
CA ASP A 95 -5.20 0.79 -6.75
C ASP A 95 -5.15 2.27 -7.16
N LEU A 96 -4.82 3.13 -6.19
CA LEU A 96 -4.44 4.52 -6.44
C LEU A 96 -2.97 4.69 -6.06
N VAL A 97 -2.11 4.83 -7.07
CA VAL A 97 -0.65 4.76 -6.90
C VAL A 97 0.05 5.96 -7.52
N VAL A 98 1.20 6.29 -6.95
CA VAL A 98 2.22 7.11 -7.63
C VAL A 98 3.15 6.14 -8.36
N LYS A 99 3.37 6.37 -9.65
CA LYS A 99 4.20 5.51 -10.51
C LYS A 99 5.34 6.30 -11.14
N GLN A 100 6.53 5.71 -11.14
CA GLN A 100 7.71 6.26 -11.80
C GLN A 100 7.62 6.03 -13.32
N THR A 101 7.68 7.12 -14.09
CA THR A 101 7.66 7.08 -15.56
C THR A 101 9.09 6.94 -16.13
N SER A 102 9.18 6.56 -17.41
CA SER A 102 10.44 6.54 -18.17
C SER A 102 11.08 7.92 -18.31
N GLY A 103 10.28 9.00 -18.28
CA GLY A 103 10.75 10.38 -18.38
C GLY A 103 11.36 10.94 -17.10
N LYS A 104 11.70 10.11 -16.11
CA LYS A 104 12.14 10.51 -14.76
C LYS A 104 11.12 11.40 -14.02
N THR A 105 9.86 11.36 -14.42
CA THR A 105 8.73 12.02 -13.74
C THR A 105 7.88 11.00 -12.99
N GLN A 106 6.95 11.46 -12.16
CA GLN A 106 5.98 10.61 -11.48
C GLN A 106 4.57 10.97 -11.94
N ALA A 107 3.70 9.96 -12.05
CA ALA A 107 2.30 10.12 -12.40
C ALA A 107 1.42 9.46 -11.33
N ALA A 108 0.24 10.04 -11.09
CA ALA A 108 -0.82 9.35 -10.38
C ALA A 108 -1.52 8.40 -11.37
N VAL A 109 -1.75 7.16 -10.96
CA VAL A 109 -2.39 6.12 -11.77
C VAL A 109 -3.53 5.52 -10.96
N LEU A 110 -4.69 5.39 -11.58
CA LEU A 110 -5.84 4.70 -11.01
C LEU A 110 -6.06 3.41 -11.79
N ARG A 111 -6.07 2.27 -11.08
CA ARG A 111 -6.17 0.94 -11.70
C ARG A 111 -7.25 0.12 -11.03
N TYR A 112 -8.03 -0.59 -11.85
CA TYR A 112 -9.04 -1.54 -11.41
C TYR A 112 -8.69 -2.94 -11.88
N ARG A 113 -8.50 -3.86 -10.94
CA ARG A 113 -8.43 -5.30 -11.18
C ARG A 113 -9.81 -5.90 -10.89
N LEU A 114 -10.50 -6.34 -11.94
CA LEU A 114 -11.87 -6.84 -11.92
C LEU A 114 -11.94 -8.25 -12.53
N GLY A 115 -11.58 -9.26 -11.75
CA GLY A 115 -11.46 -10.63 -12.21
C GLY A 115 -10.36 -10.78 -13.25
N GLU A 116 -10.74 -11.16 -14.47
CA GLU A 116 -9.84 -11.22 -15.62
C GLU A 116 -9.62 -9.85 -16.29
N MET A 117 -10.44 -8.85 -15.96
CA MET A 117 -10.32 -7.51 -16.53
C MET A 117 -9.31 -6.66 -15.74
N LEU A 118 -8.45 -5.97 -16.46
CA LEU A 118 -7.54 -4.95 -15.93
C LEU A 118 -7.80 -3.64 -16.66
N HIS A 119 -8.24 -2.60 -15.94
CA HIS A 119 -8.45 -1.24 -16.46
C HIS A 119 -7.48 -0.28 -15.79
N VAL A 120 -6.89 0.64 -16.56
CA VAL A 120 -5.89 1.61 -16.09
C VAL A 120 -6.20 2.99 -16.67
N GLU A 121 -6.26 4.00 -15.80
CA GLU A 121 -6.42 5.43 -16.13
C GLU A 121 -5.15 6.21 -15.80
#